data_AF-A0A1Z8SZH6-F1
#
_entry.id   AF-A0A1Z8SZH6-F1
#
_cell.length_a   1.000
_cell.length_b   1.000
_cell.length_c   1.000
_cell.angle_alpha   90.00
_cell.angle_beta   90.00
_cell.angle_gamma   90.00
#
_symmetry.space_group_name_H-M   'P 1'
#
loop_
_entity.id
_entity.type
_entity.pdbx_description
1 polymer ?
#
loop_
_entity_poly.entity_id
_entity_poly.type
_entity_poly.pdbx_seq_one_letter_code
_entity_poly.pdbx_strand_id
1 'polypeptide(L)'
;MKFLRIALLLFACSLKANTSSILPTSTHLGSSNWYQSSWLGVYFESSNPWTYQTNLGWLYIPSANPENFWMYNPNLKWLWTTSSIYPWVYVNEIKDWRYYLPLPGFYRAETKKWSSTSELVAEFSQNASAAYTSAYYSSGAITSNYNISSWFDRSLEINGLQLFVAGAVGGQIAIPDEWAKKIAQTVKLLTDPNDAEIDIPSQERMIQVLQGTSGTWHAGYPAAQRLAYGGGSDYSPNPLTDNGIESYSGYRNLNNYLMNDMVWYRNSSDGAVNTVGNYDIAEVLEHLMHTIHLYGVPGAVNGSRNALKWDSETQSGWQTSGLYYAMKEAVDNGVFSLRDYMDGNIDSPETYRLISKEYLYLLNFGMWEYGQEFWENGTLAPEWNDNARTPSGVQQNNPLGYALFNNYIKPVLSKPSLTDLRTIFQDNDGGTSGYVSD
;
A
#
# COMPACT_ATOMS: atom_id res chain seq x y z
N MET A 1 -60.34 -9.10 -61.87
CA MET A 1 -60.25 -7.99 -60.91
C MET A 1 -59.71 -8.51 -59.59
N LYS A 2 -58.43 -8.29 -59.29
CA LYS A 2 -57.81 -8.60 -58.00
C LYS A 2 -57.48 -7.27 -57.31
N PHE A 3 -58.08 -7.05 -56.14
CA PHE A 3 -57.83 -5.89 -55.29
C PHE A 3 -56.40 -5.93 -54.75
N LEU A 4 -55.61 -4.90 -55.03
CA LEU A 4 -54.32 -4.66 -54.37
C LEU A 4 -54.60 -3.82 -53.12
N ARG A 5 -54.40 -4.40 -51.94
CA ARG A 5 -54.37 -3.65 -50.66
C ARG A 5 -53.04 -2.92 -50.58
N ILE A 6 -53.08 -1.59 -50.61
CA ILE A 6 -51.94 -0.75 -50.28
C ILE A 6 -51.85 -0.68 -48.76
N ALA A 7 -50.83 -1.32 -48.19
CA ALA A 7 -50.46 -1.14 -46.80
C ALA A 7 -49.73 0.20 -46.67
N LEU A 8 -50.33 1.14 -45.93
CA LEU A 8 -49.71 2.40 -45.56
C LEU A 8 -48.70 2.10 -44.44
N LEU A 9 -47.41 1.99 -44.79
CA LEU A 9 -46.34 1.98 -43.79
C LEU A 9 -46.23 3.39 -43.21
N LEU A 10 -46.79 3.59 -42.01
CA LEU A 10 -46.43 4.72 -41.15
C LEU A 10 -44.98 4.51 -40.68
N PHE A 11 -44.05 5.22 -41.30
CA PHE A 11 -42.72 5.44 -40.72
C PHE A 11 -42.93 6.29 -39.45
N ALA A 12 -43.01 5.63 -38.29
CA ALA A 12 -42.79 6.28 -37.02
C ALA A 12 -41.30 6.68 -36.99
N CYS A 13 -41.01 7.92 -37.39
CA CYS A 13 -39.72 8.52 -37.14
C CYS A 13 -39.62 8.72 -35.62
N SER A 14 -38.96 7.79 -34.91
CA SER A 14 -38.59 8.04 -33.52
C SER A 14 -37.59 9.19 -33.54
N LEU A 15 -38.03 10.40 -33.17
CA LEU A 15 -37.12 11.44 -32.72
C LEU A 15 -36.29 10.82 -31.60
N LYS A 16 -35.03 10.47 -31.88
CA LYS A 16 -34.06 10.21 -30.81
C LYS A 16 -34.12 11.45 -29.94
N ALA A 17 -34.56 11.28 -28.70
CA ALA A 17 -34.48 12.35 -27.73
C ALA A 17 -33.01 12.77 -27.68
N ASN A 18 -32.71 14.03 -27.98
CA ASN A 18 -31.37 14.57 -27.86
C ASN A 18 -31.08 14.79 -26.37
N THR A 19 -31.11 13.72 -25.58
CA THR A 19 -30.82 13.72 -24.16
C THR A 19 -29.31 13.63 -23.97
N SER A 20 -28.78 14.42 -23.06
CA SER A 20 -27.38 14.33 -22.65
C SER A 20 -27.11 12.96 -22.04
N SER A 21 -25.95 12.38 -22.38
CA SER A 21 -25.48 11.10 -21.83
C SER A 21 -24.92 11.24 -20.41
N ILE A 22 -24.68 12.48 -19.96
CA ILE A 22 -23.98 12.80 -18.73
C ILE A 22 -24.94 13.38 -17.69
N LEU A 23 -25.77 14.34 -18.10
CA LEU A 23 -26.80 14.93 -17.25
C LEU A 23 -28.15 14.82 -17.96
N PRO A 24 -28.93 13.76 -17.71
CA PRO A 24 -30.17 13.49 -18.42
C PRO A 24 -31.21 14.61 -18.36
N THR A 25 -31.13 15.51 -17.37
CA THR A 25 -32.03 16.65 -17.18
C THR A 25 -31.61 17.91 -17.96
N SER A 26 -30.48 17.88 -18.69
CA SER A 26 -30.00 19.02 -19.45
C SER A 26 -30.83 19.27 -20.71
N THR A 27 -30.98 20.55 -21.06
CA THR A 27 -31.68 20.99 -22.27
C THR A 27 -30.72 20.99 -23.47
N HIS A 28 -31.09 20.32 -24.55
CA HIS A 28 -30.33 20.34 -25.80
C HIS A 28 -30.43 21.69 -26.50
N LEU A 29 -29.30 22.22 -26.99
CA LEU A 29 -29.22 23.60 -27.50
C LEU A 29 -29.26 23.73 -29.04
N GLY A 30 -29.39 22.64 -29.82
CA GLY A 30 -29.51 22.70 -31.29
C GLY A 30 -28.64 21.70 -32.06
N SER A 31 -28.14 22.03 -33.25
CA SER A 31 -27.59 21.09 -34.25
C SER A 31 -26.28 20.34 -33.89
N SER A 32 -25.86 20.38 -32.64
CA SER A 32 -24.59 19.81 -32.16
C SER A 32 -24.77 19.26 -30.74
N ASN A 33 -23.79 18.55 -30.20
CA ASN A 33 -23.85 17.94 -28.86
C ASN A 33 -23.68 18.97 -27.71
N TRP A 34 -24.30 20.14 -27.85
CA TRP A 34 -24.31 21.18 -26.82
C TRP A 34 -25.56 21.09 -25.96
N TYR A 35 -25.35 21.22 -24.66
CA TYR A 35 -26.38 21.07 -23.65
C TYR A 35 -26.26 22.18 -22.60
N GLN A 36 -27.41 22.56 -22.03
CA GLN A 36 -27.51 23.46 -20.88
C GLN A 36 -28.00 22.67 -19.66
N SER A 37 -27.13 22.55 -18.67
CA SER A 37 -27.49 22.09 -17.32
C SER A 37 -27.98 23.26 -16.47
N SER A 38 -28.95 23.02 -15.60
CA SER A 38 -29.46 24.02 -14.64
C SER A 38 -28.43 24.42 -13.58
N TRP A 39 -27.42 23.59 -13.35
CA TRP A 39 -26.41 23.80 -12.31
C TRP A 39 -24.98 23.85 -12.88
N LEU A 40 -24.62 22.93 -13.78
CA LEU A 40 -23.28 22.84 -14.36
C LEU A 40 -23.05 23.88 -15.48
N GLY A 41 -24.11 24.51 -15.99
CA GLY A 41 -24.02 25.49 -17.08
C GLY A 41 -23.99 24.83 -18.48
N VAL A 42 -23.41 25.55 -19.45
CA VAL A 42 -23.30 25.09 -20.84
C VAL A 42 -22.09 24.20 -21.03
N TYR A 43 -22.30 23.04 -21.66
CA TYR A 43 -21.25 22.09 -21.99
C TYR A 43 -21.50 21.36 -23.31
N PHE A 44 -20.43 20.83 -23.89
CA PHE A 44 -20.41 20.01 -25.09
C PHE A 44 -20.01 18.57 -24.76
N GLU A 45 -20.74 17.60 -25.30
CA GLU A 45 -20.42 16.17 -25.20
C GLU A 45 -19.68 15.69 -26.46
N SER A 46 -18.46 15.19 -26.26
CA SER A 46 -17.72 14.51 -27.34
C SER A 46 -18.15 13.05 -27.49
N SER A 47 -17.66 12.35 -28.52
CA SER A 47 -17.88 10.90 -28.68
C SER A 47 -17.10 10.03 -27.68
N ASN A 48 -16.24 10.65 -26.87
CA ASN A 48 -15.45 10.04 -25.81
C ASN A 48 -15.94 10.60 -24.45
N PRO A 49 -15.59 9.99 -23.31
CA PRO A 49 -15.97 10.46 -21.96
C PRO A 49 -15.44 11.86 -21.56
N TRP A 50 -14.93 12.63 -22.52
CA TRP A 50 -14.54 14.02 -22.37
C TRP A 50 -15.69 14.97 -22.73
N THR A 51 -15.92 15.93 -21.86
CA THR A 51 -16.85 17.05 -22.04
C THR A 51 -16.09 18.35 -22.05
N TYR A 52 -16.57 19.32 -22.82
CA TYR A 52 -16.06 20.68 -22.76
C TYR A 52 -17.08 21.57 -22.05
N GLN A 53 -16.78 21.99 -20.83
CA GLN A 53 -17.60 22.93 -20.06
C GLN A 53 -17.07 24.35 -20.28
N THR A 54 -17.98 25.28 -20.55
CA THR A 54 -17.64 26.64 -21.04
C THR A 54 -16.70 27.46 -20.15
N ASN A 55 -16.65 27.18 -18.85
CA ASN A 55 -15.83 27.90 -17.87
C ASN A 55 -14.63 27.09 -17.35
N LEU A 56 -14.75 25.76 -17.27
CA LEU A 56 -13.71 24.86 -16.73
C LEU A 56 -12.87 24.18 -17.83
N GLY A 57 -13.29 24.27 -19.10
CA GLY A 57 -12.62 23.63 -20.23
C GLY A 57 -12.92 22.14 -20.33
N TRP A 58 -11.93 21.35 -20.77
CA TRP A 58 -12.07 19.91 -20.95
C TRP A 58 -12.08 19.18 -19.61
N LEU A 59 -13.11 18.35 -19.42
CA LEU A 59 -13.35 17.54 -18.23
C LEU A 59 -13.62 16.10 -18.64
N TYR A 60 -12.92 15.15 -18.03
CA TYR A 60 -13.23 13.73 -18.15
C TYR A 60 -14.18 13.32 -17.03
N ILE A 61 -15.29 12.66 -17.39
CA ILE A 61 -16.34 12.29 -16.44
C ILE A 61 -16.56 10.77 -16.55
N PRO A 62 -15.96 9.95 -15.66
CA PRO A 62 -15.98 8.49 -15.76
C PRO A 62 -17.39 7.90 -15.51
N SER A 63 -18.14 8.52 -14.61
CA SER A 63 -19.51 8.19 -14.30
C SER A 63 -20.25 9.47 -13.93
N ALA A 64 -21.41 9.67 -14.54
CA ALA A 64 -22.19 10.89 -14.36
C ALA A 64 -23.50 10.57 -13.65
N ASN A 65 -23.53 10.85 -12.34
CA ASN A 65 -24.73 10.83 -11.52
C ASN A 65 -24.79 12.17 -10.75
N PRO A 66 -25.92 12.89 -10.75
CA PRO A 66 -26.09 14.11 -9.95
C PRO A 66 -25.75 13.97 -8.46
N GLU A 67 -25.80 12.78 -7.88
CA GLU A 67 -25.45 12.50 -6.47
C GLU A 67 -23.97 12.16 -6.24
N ASN A 68 -23.23 11.80 -7.30
CA ASN A 68 -21.81 11.45 -7.22
C ASN A 68 -21.13 11.84 -8.55
N PHE A 69 -20.60 13.06 -8.61
CA PHE A 69 -20.15 13.67 -9.86
C PHE A 69 -18.65 14.01 -9.79
N TRP A 70 -17.80 13.01 -10.08
CA TRP A 70 -16.37 13.20 -10.26
C TRP A 70 -16.05 13.71 -11.66
N MET A 71 -15.19 14.72 -11.75
CA MET A 71 -14.65 15.24 -13.00
C MET A 71 -13.14 15.39 -12.89
N TYR A 72 -12.41 14.94 -13.90
CA TYR A 72 -10.97 15.16 -14.01
C TYR A 72 -10.70 16.31 -14.97
N ASN A 73 -9.99 17.33 -14.48
CA ASN A 73 -9.45 18.43 -15.28
C ASN A 73 -7.93 18.24 -15.44
N PRO A 74 -7.34 18.46 -16.63
CA PRO A 74 -5.90 18.26 -16.83
C PRO A 74 -4.99 19.06 -15.85
N ASN A 75 -5.41 20.27 -15.49
CA ASN A 75 -4.67 21.16 -14.60
C ASN A 75 -5.10 20.99 -13.15
N LEU A 76 -6.42 21.01 -12.89
CA LEU A 76 -6.99 20.96 -11.54
C LEU A 76 -7.14 19.54 -10.98
N LYS A 77 -6.83 18.52 -11.78
CA LYS A 77 -6.92 17.10 -11.45
C LYS A 77 -8.35 16.70 -11.00
N TRP A 78 -8.50 15.89 -9.96
CA TRP A 78 -9.80 15.32 -9.60
C TRP A 78 -10.63 16.29 -8.75
N LEU A 79 -11.80 16.63 -9.28
CA LEU A 79 -12.79 17.45 -8.63
C LEU A 79 -14.06 16.64 -8.38
N TRP A 80 -14.68 16.81 -7.21
CA TRP A 80 -15.98 16.21 -6.90
C TRP A 80 -17.02 17.26 -6.56
N THR A 81 -18.26 17.02 -7.00
CA THR A 81 -19.42 17.84 -6.65
C THR A 81 -20.70 17.01 -6.76
N THR A 82 -21.84 17.62 -6.42
CA THR A 82 -23.19 17.15 -6.74
C THR A 82 -24.02 18.31 -7.27
N SER A 83 -25.21 18.04 -7.81
CA SER A 83 -26.13 19.09 -8.27
C SER A 83 -26.65 19.98 -7.13
N SER A 84 -26.66 19.48 -5.89
CA SER A 84 -27.17 20.21 -4.72
C SER A 84 -26.11 21.08 -4.02
N ILE A 85 -24.82 20.83 -4.26
CA ILE A 85 -23.72 21.56 -3.61
C ILE A 85 -22.94 22.47 -4.56
N TYR A 86 -22.99 22.21 -5.87
CA TYR A 86 -22.34 23.07 -6.86
C TYR A 86 -22.81 24.54 -6.71
N PRO A 87 -21.90 25.53 -6.70
CA PRO A 87 -20.53 25.46 -7.20
C PRO A 87 -19.45 25.20 -6.14
N TRP A 88 -19.80 24.64 -4.98
CA TRP A 88 -18.78 24.02 -4.13
C TRP A 88 -18.23 22.78 -4.82
N VAL A 89 -16.91 22.76 -5.00
CA VAL A 89 -16.16 21.64 -5.57
C VAL A 89 -15.13 21.19 -4.56
N TYR A 90 -15.07 19.89 -4.30
CA TYR A 90 -14.00 19.29 -3.53
C TYR A 90 -12.81 19.07 -4.47
N VAL A 91 -11.64 19.58 -4.09
CA VAL A 91 -10.41 19.47 -4.87
C VAL A 91 -9.53 18.41 -4.21
N ASN A 92 -9.41 17.24 -4.85
CA ASN A 92 -8.80 16.06 -4.24
C ASN A 92 -7.33 16.27 -3.86
N GLU A 93 -6.60 17.06 -4.64
CA GLU A 93 -5.15 17.28 -4.54
C GLU A 93 -4.78 18.10 -3.30
N ILE A 94 -5.76 18.81 -2.73
CA ILE A 94 -5.61 19.58 -1.50
C ILE A 94 -6.55 19.09 -0.39
N LYS A 95 -7.31 18.02 -0.66
CA LYS A 95 -8.30 17.40 0.22
C LYS A 95 -9.30 18.39 0.86
N ASP A 96 -9.66 19.45 0.13
CA ASP A 96 -10.40 20.58 0.69
C ASP A 96 -11.43 21.13 -0.32
N TRP A 97 -12.45 21.81 0.21
CA TRP A 97 -13.54 22.40 -0.58
C TRP A 97 -13.17 23.80 -1.08
N ARG A 98 -13.58 24.11 -2.31
CA ARG A 98 -13.49 25.45 -2.91
C ARG A 98 -14.83 25.84 -3.48
N TYR A 99 -15.24 27.08 -3.26
CA TYR A 99 -16.41 27.62 -3.96
C TYR A 99 -15.95 28.20 -5.30
N TYR A 100 -16.43 27.64 -6.40
CA TYR A 100 -15.99 27.99 -7.75
C TYR A 100 -16.87 29.07 -8.38
N LEU A 101 -16.26 30.05 -9.06
CA LEU A 101 -16.89 30.94 -10.02
C LEU A 101 -15.99 31.08 -11.26
N PRO A 102 -16.56 31.25 -12.46
CA PRO A 102 -15.77 31.45 -13.69
C PRO A 102 -14.76 32.60 -13.59
N LEU A 103 -15.14 33.66 -12.88
CA LEU A 103 -14.27 34.73 -12.45
C LEU A 103 -14.78 35.20 -11.07
N PRO A 104 -13.93 35.29 -10.04
CA PRO A 104 -12.47 35.31 -10.10
C PRO A 104 -11.74 33.95 -9.93
N GLY A 105 -12.45 32.82 -9.83
CA GLY A 105 -11.85 31.48 -9.72
C GLY A 105 -12.37 30.69 -8.51
N PHE A 106 -11.49 30.37 -7.56
CA PHE A 106 -11.80 29.52 -6.42
C PHE A 106 -11.75 30.31 -5.11
N TYR A 107 -12.82 30.30 -4.33
CA TYR A 107 -12.89 30.96 -3.04
C TYR A 107 -12.66 29.97 -1.90
N ARG A 108 -11.82 30.38 -0.95
CA ARG A 108 -11.54 29.67 0.30
C ARG A 108 -12.25 30.35 1.45
N ALA A 109 -13.19 29.67 2.09
CA ALA A 109 -14.04 30.25 3.14
C ALA A 109 -13.26 30.64 4.41
N GLU A 110 -12.29 29.83 4.80
CA GLU A 110 -11.49 30.02 6.02
C GLU A 110 -10.68 31.32 5.98
N THR A 111 -10.00 31.57 4.86
CA THR A 111 -9.15 32.75 4.68
C THR A 111 -9.87 33.92 4.04
N LYS A 112 -11.09 33.70 3.53
CA LYS A 112 -11.91 34.67 2.79
C LYS A 112 -11.19 35.25 1.57
N LYS A 113 -10.41 34.43 0.88
CA LYS A 113 -9.62 34.85 -0.30
C LYS A 113 -10.07 34.09 -1.55
N TRP A 114 -9.95 34.75 -2.69
CA TRP A 114 -10.05 34.14 -4.00
C TRP A 114 -8.66 33.78 -4.52
N SER A 115 -8.57 32.67 -5.23
CA SER A 115 -7.40 32.22 -5.96
C SER A 115 -7.79 31.93 -7.41
N SER A 116 -6.94 32.33 -8.34
CA SER A 116 -6.99 31.87 -9.73
C SER A 116 -6.72 30.37 -9.84
N THR A 117 -7.00 29.78 -11.00
CA THR A 117 -6.65 28.38 -11.29
C THR A 117 -5.17 28.11 -11.07
N SER A 118 -4.28 29.01 -11.51
CA SER A 118 -2.83 28.86 -11.32
C SER A 118 -2.41 28.91 -9.85
N GLU A 119 -3.04 29.77 -9.05
CA GLU A 119 -2.76 29.84 -7.61
C GLU A 119 -3.26 28.60 -6.88
N LEU A 120 -4.45 28.09 -7.24
CA LEU A 120 -4.95 26.83 -6.69
C LEU A 120 -4.05 25.64 -7.08
N VAL A 121 -3.59 25.57 -8.33
CA VAL A 121 -2.62 24.54 -8.76
C VAL A 121 -1.29 24.67 -8.00
N ALA A 122 -0.85 25.89 -7.68
CA ALA A 122 0.33 26.09 -6.84
C ALA A 122 0.11 25.59 -5.39
N GLU A 123 -1.13 25.60 -4.89
CA GLU A 123 -1.47 24.98 -3.60
C GLU A 123 -1.34 23.45 -3.60
N PHE A 124 -1.37 22.79 -4.77
CA PHE A 124 -1.17 21.33 -4.85
C PHE A 124 0.23 20.95 -4.34
N SER A 125 1.21 21.82 -4.62
CA SER A 125 2.58 21.66 -4.13
C SER A 125 2.78 22.18 -2.70
N GLN A 126 1.86 23.01 -2.17
CA GLN A 126 1.95 23.55 -0.81
C GLN A 126 1.15 22.73 0.22
N ASN A 127 0.11 21.99 -0.16
CA ASN A 127 -0.54 20.98 0.68
C ASN A 127 0.23 19.65 0.74
N ALA A 128 1.44 19.60 0.16
CA ALA A 128 2.49 18.70 0.62
C ALA A 128 3.10 19.14 1.98
N SER A 129 2.57 20.19 2.63
CA SER A 129 3.02 20.68 3.94
C SER A 129 1.82 21.15 4.78
N ALA A 130 1.63 20.73 6.02
CA ALA A 130 2.54 20.01 6.92
C ALA A 130 2.39 18.50 6.78
N ALA A 131 3.51 17.80 6.58
CA ALA A 131 3.57 16.39 6.91
C ALA A 131 2.99 16.21 8.33
N TYR A 132 2.05 15.29 8.49
CA TYR A 132 1.58 14.91 9.80
C TYR A 132 2.80 14.54 10.64
N THR A 133 2.94 15.20 11.79
CA THR A 133 4.04 14.97 12.72
C THR A 133 3.45 14.68 14.07
N SER A 134 3.87 13.58 14.67
CA SER A 134 3.58 13.24 16.05
C SER A 134 4.81 12.59 16.68
N ALA A 135 4.85 12.54 18.01
CA ALA A 135 5.96 11.94 18.74
C ALA A 135 6.09 10.42 18.55
N TYR A 136 5.10 9.76 17.94
CA TYR A 136 5.17 8.33 17.62
C TYR A 136 6.01 8.07 16.36
N TYR A 137 6.02 8.99 15.41
CA TYR A 137 6.85 8.90 14.21
C TYR A 137 8.25 9.41 14.55
N SER A 138 9.23 8.51 14.52
CA SER A 138 10.61 8.80 14.90
C SER A 138 11.59 8.09 13.97
N SER A 139 12.64 8.80 13.58
CA SER A 139 13.74 8.31 12.77
C SER A 139 15.06 8.51 13.50
N GLY A 140 15.54 7.45 14.15
CA GLY A 140 16.80 7.48 14.90
C GLY A 140 18.05 7.44 14.02
N ALA A 141 19.16 7.96 14.53
CA ALA A 141 20.47 7.77 13.90
C ALA A 141 20.98 6.33 14.11
N ILE A 142 21.89 5.88 13.23
CA ILE A 142 22.68 4.67 13.50
C ILE A 142 23.57 4.94 14.72
N THR A 143 23.53 4.04 15.69
CA THR A 143 24.31 4.12 16.93
C THR A 143 25.04 2.81 17.19
N SER A 144 26.25 2.87 17.75
CA SER A 144 26.96 1.66 18.17
C SER A 144 26.15 0.91 19.23
N ASN A 145 26.07 -0.42 19.11
CA ASN A 145 25.31 -1.27 19.99
C ASN A 145 26.06 -2.58 20.24
N TYR A 146 26.86 -2.59 21.31
CA TYR A 146 27.62 -3.77 21.75
C TYR A 146 26.92 -4.53 22.89
N ASN A 147 25.73 -4.08 23.29
CA ASN A 147 24.99 -4.64 24.43
C ASN A 147 24.06 -5.78 24.01
N ILE A 148 23.70 -5.86 22.73
CA ILE A 148 22.80 -6.91 22.24
C ILE A 148 23.56 -8.23 22.05
N SER A 149 24.61 -8.28 21.23
CA SER A 149 25.32 -9.51 20.87
C SER A 149 26.65 -9.17 20.22
N SER A 150 27.63 -10.08 20.24
CA SER A 150 28.87 -9.95 19.46
C SER A 150 28.64 -9.98 17.95
N TRP A 151 27.42 -10.33 17.50
CA TRP A 151 27.08 -10.43 16.08
C TRP A 151 26.63 -9.09 15.47
N PHE A 152 25.99 -8.23 16.27
CA PHE A 152 25.52 -6.91 15.85
C PHE A 152 26.33 -5.83 16.55
N ASP A 153 26.89 -4.89 15.79
CA ASP A 153 27.77 -3.84 16.32
C ASP A 153 27.12 -2.46 16.38
N ARG A 154 25.95 -2.31 15.76
CA ARG A 154 25.17 -1.07 15.72
C ARG A 154 23.69 -1.35 15.52
N SER A 155 22.88 -0.34 15.81
CA SER A 155 21.45 -0.41 15.65
C SER A 155 20.85 0.94 15.26
N LEU A 156 19.64 0.89 14.69
CA LEU A 156 18.84 2.05 14.32
C LEU A 156 17.39 1.78 14.73
N GLU A 157 16.71 2.75 15.32
CA GLU A 157 15.28 2.68 15.61
C GLU A 157 14.50 3.55 14.61
N ILE A 158 13.42 3.03 14.05
CA ILE A 158 12.57 3.72 13.08
C ILE A 158 11.12 3.34 13.31
N ASN A 159 10.28 4.32 13.64
CA ASN A 159 8.83 4.16 13.80
C ASN A 159 8.46 2.92 14.64
N GLY A 160 9.10 2.77 15.80
CA GLY A 160 8.88 1.67 16.75
C GLY A 160 9.55 0.34 16.39
N LEU A 161 10.21 0.22 15.23
CA LEU A 161 10.95 -0.97 14.83
C LEU A 161 12.45 -0.81 15.12
N GLN A 162 13.04 -1.80 15.80
CA GLN A 162 14.48 -1.88 16.01
C GLN A 162 15.17 -2.59 14.84
N LEU A 163 16.12 -1.94 14.17
CA LEU A 163 17.03 -2.57 13.21
C LEU A 163 18.34 -2.94 13.90
N PHE A 164 18.68 -4.23 13.92
CA PHE A 164 19.98 -4.72 14.37
C PHE A 164 20.89 -4.96 13.17
N VAL A 165 22.07 -4.35 13.17
CA VAL A 165 22.96 -4.28 11.99
C VAL A 165 24.22 -5.09 12.28
N ALA A 166 24.46 -6.13 11.47
CA ALA A 166 25.59 -7.03 11.70
C ALA A 166 26.93 -6.34 11.46
N GLY A 167 27.88 -6.63 12.34
CA GLY A 167 29.26 -6.18 12.19
C GLY A 167 30.09 -7.11 11.30
N ALA A 168 31.41 -6.91 11.34
CA ALA A 168 32.34 -7.89 10.75
C ALA A 168 32.45 -9.10 11.68
N VAL A 169 31.77 -10.19 11.34
CA VAL A 169 31.60 -11.33 12.24
C VAL A 169 31.41 -12.64 11.48
N GLY A 170 31.84 -13.75 12.07
CA GLY A 170 31.64 -15.09 11.52
C GLY A 170 32.27 -15.32 10.14
N GLY A 171 33.30 -14.54 9.78
CA GLY A 171 33.94 -14.59 8.46
C GLY A 171 33.34 -13.63 7.42
N GLN A 172 32.26 -12.92 7.76
CA GLN A 172 31.68 -11.89 6.91
C GLN A 172 32.23 -10.49 7.21
N ILE A 173 32.12 -9.63 6.20
CA ILE A 173 32.36 -8.19 6.36
C ILE A 173 31.14 -7.50 6.98
N ALA A 174 31.37 -6.35 7.60
CA ALA A 174 30.28 -5.53 8.11
C ALA A 174 29.41 -5.01 6.96
N ILE A 175 28.09 -4.96 7.15
CA ILE A 175 27.21 -4.32 6.17
C ILE A 175 27.42 -2.80 6.17
N PRO A 176 27.31 -2.12 5.02
CA PRO A 176 27.43 -0.67 4.94
C PRO A 176 26.31 0.02 5.72
N ASP A 177 26.61 1.14 6.39
CA ASP A 177 25.60 1.99 7.02
C ASP A 177 24.51 2.43 6.02
N GLU A 178 24.90 2.63 4.76
CA GLU A 178 23.97 3.01 3.71
C GLU A 178 22.88 1.95 3.50
N TRP A 179 23.21 0.65 3.57
CA TRP A 179 22.21 -0.40 3.48
C TRP A 179 21.21 -0.32 4.63
N ALA A 180 21.69 -0.20 5.88
CA ALA A 180 20.81 -0.03 7.03
C ALA A 180 19.90 1.20 6.92
N LYS A 181 20.41 2.30 6.35
CA LYS A 181 19.61 3.50 6.06
C LYS A 181 18.58 3.28 4.95
N LYS A 182 18.88 2.49 3.91
CA LYS A 182 17.90 2.11 2.87
C LYS A 182 16.73 1.36 3.51
N ILE A 183 17.02 0.38 4.37
CA ILE A 183 15.98 -0.35 5.10
C ILE A 183 15.15 0.58 5.99
N ALA A 184 15.82 1.46 6.74
CA ALA A 184 15.14 2.45 7.57
C ALA A 184 14.24 3.40 6.76
N GLN A 185 14.71 3.85 5.58
CA GLN A 185 13.89 4.67 4.69
C GLN A 185 12.69 3.88 4.16
N THR A 186 12.85 2.61 3.80
CA THR A 186 11.72 1.77 3.39
C THR A 186 10.69 1.63 4.50
N VAL A 187 11.11 1.44 5.75
CA VAL A 187 10.19 1.44 6.91
C VAL A 187 9.47 2.78 7.03
N LYS A 188 10.17 3.91 6.86
CA LYS A 188 9.58 5.26 6.86
C LYS A 188 8.52 5.42 5.77
N LEU A 189 8.75 4.88 4.57
CA LEU A 189 7.78 4.90 3.47
C LEU A 189 6.58 3.97 3.73
N LEU A 190 6.80 2.79 4.31
CA LEU A 190 5.73 1.85 4.69
C LEU A 190 4.84 2.38 5.83
N THR A 191 5.32 3.38 6.56
CA THR A 191 4.65 3.98 7.72
C THR A 191 4.46 5.48 7.55
N ASP A 192 4.32 5.95 6.31
CA ASP A 192 4.09 7.36 6.00
C ASP A 192 2.67 7.78 6.40
N PRO A 193 2.48 8.62 7.43
CA PRO A 193 1.14 9.04 7.88
C PRO A 193 0.40 9.93 6.87
N ASN A 194 1.08 10.39 5.81
CA ASN A 194 0.51 11.28 4.82
C ASN A 194 -0.13 10.55 3.63
N ASP A 195 -0.01 9.22 3.59
CA ASP A 195 -0.73 8.43 2.60
C ASP A 195 -2.25 8.54 2.87
N ALA A 196 -3.01 8.83 1.81
CA ALA A 196 -4.43 9.14 1.88
C ALA A 196 -5.28 7.94 2.36
N GLU A 197 -4.75 6.73 2.33
CA GLU A 197 -5.44 5.52 2.76
C GLU A 197 -5.23 5.18 4.25
N ILE A 198 -4.38 5.95 4.95
CA ILE A 198 -4.00 5.70 6.34
C ILE A 198 -5.02 6.24 7.34
N ASP A 199 -5.38 5.38 8.29
CA ASP A 199 -6.01 5.80 9.55
C ASP A 199 -4.91 6.09 10.58
N ILE A 200 -4.59 7.37 10.73
CA ILE A 200 -3.48 7.85 11.57
C ILE A 200 -3.49 7.23 12.98
N PRO A 201 -4.61 7.23 13.75
CA PRO A 201 -4.63 6.62 15.08
C PRO A 201 -4.28 5.12 15.06
N SER A 202 -4.71 4.37 14.04
CA SER A 202 -4.36 2.95 13.91
C SER A 202 -2.91 2.74 13.51
N GLN A 203 -2.33 3.60 12.66
CA GLN A 203 -0.91 3.51 12.31
C GLN A 203 -0.01 3.90 13.50
N GLU A 204 -0.35 4.94 14.25
CA GLU A 204 0.33 5.27 15.52
C GLU A 204 0.23 4.11 16.51
N ARG A 205 -0.94 3.44 16.55
CA ARG A 205 -1.12 2.25 17.37
C ARG A 205 -0.22 1.12 16.87
N MET A 206 -0.11 0.89 15.57
CA MET A 206 0.82 -0.11 14.99
C MET A 206 2.26 0.16 15.42
N ILE A 207 2.71 1.42 15.36
CA ILE A 207 4.05 1.84 15.81
C ILE A 207 4.24 1.54 17.31
N GLN A 208 3.26 1.85 18.15
CA GLN A 208 3.30 1.49 19.57
C GLN A 208 3.32 -0.02 19.79
N VAL A 209 2.56 -0.79 18.98
CA VAL A 209 2.62 -2.24 19.00
C VAL A 209 4.05 -2.67 18.68
N LEU A 210 4.65 -2.27 17.55
CA LEU A 210 6.04 -2.60 17.20
C LEU A 210 7.02 -2.27 18.34
N GLN A 211 6.87 -1.12 19.00
CA GLN A 211 7.72 -0.72 20.12
C GLN A 211 7.58 -1.61 21.38
N GLY A 212 6.54 -2.45 21.46
CA GLY A 212 6.23 -3.21 22.68
C GLY A 212 5.76 -2.31 23.81
N THR A 213 5.10 -1.19 23.50
CA THR A 213 4.65 -0.21 24.50
C THR A 213 3.57 -0.80 25.43
N SER A 214 3.53 -0.33 26.69
CA SER A 214 2.53 -0.77 27.67
C SER A 214 1.11 -0.71 27.11
N GLY A 215 0.33 -1.77 27.35
CA GLY A 215 -1.04 -1.89 26.84
C GLY A 215 -1.16 -2.44 25.42
N THR A 216 -0.06 -2.79 24.75
CA THR A 216 -0.07 -3.61 23.52
C THR A 216 -0.05 -5.10 23.88
N TRP A 217 -0.24 -5.97 22.88
CA TRP A 217 -0.40 -7.40 23.15
C TRP A 217 0.89 -8.14 23.47
N HIS A 218 2.04 -7.54 23.14
CA HIS A 218 3.38 -8.03 23.45
C HIS A 218 4.21 -7.00 24.21
N ALA A 219 3.53 -6.22 25.06
CA ALA A 219 4.16 -5.18 25.88
C ALA A 219 5.41 -5.69 26.62
N GLY A 220 6.52 -4.96 26.49
CA GLY A 220 7.83 -5.33 27.01
C GLY A 220 8.73 -6.12 26.05
N TYR A 221 8.21 -6.56 24.89
CA TYR A 221 8.95 -7.28 23.86
C TYR A 221 8.90 -6.51 22.53
N PRO A 222 9.78 -5.52 22.32
CA PRO A 222 9.84 -4.76 21.07
C PRO A 222 10.11 -5.65 19.85
N ALA A 223 9.51 -5.30 18.73
CA ALA A 223 9.78 -5.92 17.44
C ALA A 223 11.13 -5.45 16.88
N ALA A 224 11.83 -6.36 16.20
CA ALA A 224 13.08 -6.05 15.55
C ALA A 224 13.24 -6.76 14.20
N GLN A 225 14.01 -6.14 13.30
CA GLN A 225 14.51 -6.74 12.08
C GLN A 225 16.03 -6.85 12.16
N ARG A 226 16.57 -8.00 11.77
CA ARG A 226 18.01 -8.24 11.72
C ARG A 226 18.51 -8.06 10.30
N LEU A 227 19.60 -7.32 10.15
CA LEU A 227 20.26 -7.03 8.89
C LEU A 227 21.66 -7.63 8.88
N ALA A 228 22.01 -8.41 7.87
CA ALA A 228 23.29 -9.09 7.80
C ALA A 228 23.77 -9.29 6.34
N TYR A 229 24.98 -9.80 6.13
CA TYR A 229 25.60 -9.95 4.80
C TYR A 229 25.42 -11.38 4.28
N GLY A 230 25.11 -11.56 3.00
CA GLY A 230 25.09 -12.88 2.34
C GLY A 230 23.91 -13.74 2.79
N GLY A 231 24.18 -14.94 3.30
CA GLY A 231 23.17 -15.82 3.90
C GLY A 231 23.72 -16.52 5.14
N GLY A 232 22.85 -17.19 5.90
CA GLY A 232 23.25 -17.82 7.17
C GLY A 232 24.41 -18.82 7.03
N SER A 233 24.45 -19.58 5.94
CA SER A 233 25.53 -20.55 5.64
C SER A 233 26.88 -19.92 5.34
N ASP A 234 26.94 -18.61 5.07
CA ASP A 234 28.18 -17.91 4.78
C ASP A 234 28.93 -17.49 6.06
N TYR A 235 28.34 -17.75 7.23
CA TYR A 235 28.93 -17.50 8.53
C TYR A 235 29.48 -18.79 9.15
N SER A 236 30.60 -18.68 9.86
CA SER A 236 31.20 -19.75 10.66
C SER A 236 31.39 -19.31 12.11
N PRO A 237 30.62 -19.86 13.07
CA PRO A 237 29.49 -20.79 12.87
C PRO A 237 28.23 -20.12 12.29
N ASN A 238 27.34 -20.90 11.67
CA ASN A 238 26.09 -20.39 11.09
C ASN A 238 25.10 -19.93 12.19
N PRO A 239 24.75 -18.63 12.27
CA PRO A 239 23.95 -18.03 13.34
C PRO A 239 22.47 -18.44 13.34
N LEU A 240 22.00 -19.12 12.29
CA LEU A 240 20.64 -19.64 12.19
C LEU A 240 20.50 -21.06 12.76
N THR A 241 21.61 -21.69 13.16
CA THR A 241 21.61 -23.02 13.79
C THR A 241 21.68 -22.89 15.31
N ASP A 242 21.16 -23.87 16.04
CA ASP A 242 21.26 -23.91 17.52
C ASP A 242 22.71 -23.75 18.00
N ASN A 243 23.66 -24.39 17.30
CA ASN A 243 25.08 -24.30 17.64
C ASN A 243 25.63 -22.88 17.40
N GLY A 244 25.24 -22.22 16.31
CA GLY A 244 25.66 -20.83 16.06
C GLY A 244 25.07 -19.86 17.06
N ILE A 245 23.79 -20.02 17.40
CA ILE A 245 23.11 -19.22 18.43
C ILE A 245 23.87 -19.28 19.77
N GLU A 246 24.36 -20.45 20.16
CA GLU A 246 25.13 -20.61 21.40
C GLU A 246 26.58 -20.10 21.29
N SER A 247 27.12 -20.03 20.08
CA SER A 247 28.52 -19.68 19.86
C SER A 247 28.80 -18.18 19.87
N TYR A 248 27.83 -17.35 19.49
CA TYR A 248 27.97 -15.90 19.50
C TYR A 248 27.56 -15.33 20.86
N SER A 249 28.50 -14.67 21.53
CA SER A 249 28.28 -14.10 22.87
C SER A 249 27.12 -13.10 22.84
N GLY A 250 26.17 -13.25 23.76
CA GLY A 250 25.00 -12.38 23.86
C GLY A 250 23.91 -12.62 22.79
N TYR A 251 24.07 -13.52 21.82
CA TYR A 251 23.06 -13.75 20.79
C TYR A 251 21.68 -14.08 21.37
N ARG A 252 21.62 -14.80 22.49
CA ARG A 252 20.37 -15.09 23.22
C ARG A 252 19.67 -13.86 23.81
N ASN A 253 20.31 -12.70 23.91
CA ASN A 253 19.66 -11.45 24.33
C ASN A 253 18.61 -10.99 23.32
N LEU A 254 18.73 -11.43 22.06
CA LEU A 254 17.71 -11.22 21.03
C LEU A 254 16.37 -11.85 21.41
N ASN A 255 16.32 -12.84 22.29
CA ASN A 255 15.07 -13.45 22.76
C ASN A 255 14.14 -12.45 23.50
N ASN A 256 14.65 -11.26 23.86
CA ASN A 256 13.85 -10.17 24.41
C ASN A 256 13.13 -9.35 23.33
N TYR A 257 13.28 -9.71 22.06
CA TYR A 257 12.69 -9.03 20.90
C TYR A 257 11.84 -10.01 20.09
N LEU A 258 10.81 -9.47 19.45
CA LEU A 258 10.02 -10.20 18.46
C LEU A 258 10.65 -10.04 17.08
N MET A 259 11.14 -11.13 16.51
CA MET A 259 11.76 -11.16 15.19
C MET A 259 11.31 -12.41 14.44
N ASN A 260 11.29 -12.33 13.12
CA ASN A 260 10.99 -13.46 12.26
C ASN A 260 12.25 -13.95 11.54
N ASP A 261 12.69 -13.23 10.52
CA ASP A 261 13.76 -13.62 9.60
C ASP A 261 14.87 -12.55 9.56
N MET A 262 15.54 -12.45 8.42
CA MET A 262 16.73 -11.65 8.17
C MET A 262 16.51 -10.87 6.88
N VAL A 263 16.97 -9.62 6.82
CA VAL A 263 17.17 -8.92 5.54
C VAL A 263 18.66 -9.03 5.23
N TRP A 264 18.99 -9.61 4.09
CA TRP A 264 20.37 -9.89 3.70
C TRP A 264 20.87 -8.86 2.69
N TYR A 265 21.94 -8.14 3.05
CA TYR A 265 22.69 -7.37 2.09
C TYR A 265 23.51 -8.31 1.20
N ARG A 266 23.38 -8.16 -0.13
CA ARG A 266 24.05 -9.02 -1.11
C ARG A 266 23.72 -10.48 -0.86
N ASN A 267 22.42 -10.77 -0.78
CA ASN A 267 21.90 -12.08 -0.47
C ASN A 267 22.45 -13.15 -1.41
N SER A 268 23.00 -14.20 -0.82
CA SER A 268 23.58 -15.38 -1.48
C SER A 268 22.82 -16.67 -1.15
N SER A 269 21.70 -16.57 -0.44
CA SER A 269 20.92 -17.72 0.01
C SER A 269 20.36 -18.53 -1.17
N ASP A 270 20.05 -17.86 -2.28
CA ASP A 270 19.54 -18.48 -3.52
C ASP A 270 20.60 -18.59 -4.63
N GLY A 271 21.88 -18.49 -4.29
CA GLY A 271 23.00 -18.68 -5.20
C GLY A 271 23.87 -17.43 -5.39
N ALA A 272 24.15 -17.07 -6.64
CA ALA A 272 25.02 -15.94 -6.93
C ALA A 272 24.34 -14.63 -6.53
N VAL A 273 25.09 -13.74 -5.88
CA VAL A 273 24.61 -12.42 -5.47
C VAL A 273 23.98 -11.69 -6.65
N ASN A 274 22.72 -11.31 -6.48
CA ASN A 274 22.02 -10.46 -7.43
C ASN A 274 22.42 -9.00 -7.23
N THR A 275 22.58 -8.25 -8.32
CA THR A 275 22.91 -6.82 -8.30
C THR A 275 21.81 -5.98 -8.95
N VAL A 276 20.62 -6.54 -9.14
CA VAL A 276 19.46 -5.85 -9.73
C VAL A 276 18.63 -5.24 -8.61
N GLY A 277 18.39 -3.93 -8.68
CA GLY A 277 17.73 -3.20 -7.60
C GLY A 277 16.30 -3.66 -7.32
N ASN A 278 15.55 -4.13 -8.34
CA ASN A 278 14.21 -4.70 -8.13
C ASN A 278 14.25 -5.99 -7.29
N TYR A 279 15.33 -6.75 -7.34
CA TYR A 279 15.49 -7.94 -6.49
C TYR A 279 15.70 -7.54 -5.02
N ASP A 280 16.55 -6.54 -4.78
CA ASP A 280 16.73 -5.96 -3.44
C ASP A 280 15.39 -5.41 -2.89
N ILE A 281 14.60 -4.74 -3.72
CA ILE A 281 13.28 -4.22 -3.32
C ILE A 281 12.35 -5.38 -2.92
N ALA A 282 12.30 -6.45 -3.71
CA ALA A 282 11.46 -7.61 -3.42
C ALA A 282 11.83 -8.23 -2.06
N GLU A 283 13.12 -8.52 -1.86
CA GLU A 283 13.66 -9.09 -0.62
C GLU A 283 13.35 -8.19 0.59
N VAL A 284 13.67 -6.90 0.48
CA VAL A 284 13.50 -5.96 1.59
C VAL A 284 12.03 -5.83 1.97
N LEU A 285 11.13 -5.71 0.99
CA LEU A 285 9.71 -5.58 1.26
C LEU A 285 9.13 -6.86 1.84
N GLU A 286 9.49 -8.04 1.32
CA GLU A 286 9.04 -9.33 1.83
C GLU A 286 9.38 -9.49 3.32
N HIS A 287 10.66 -9.38 3.68
CA HIS A 287 11.10 -9.61 5.06
C HIS A 287 10.62 -8.52 6.03
N LEU A 288 10.58 -7.25 5.61
CA LEU A 288 9.96 -6.20 6.43
C LEU A 288 8.46 -6.46 6.63
N MET A 289 7.74 -6.89 5.58
CA MET A 289 6.34 -7.27 5.68
C MET A 289 6.15 -8.47 6.60
N HIS A 290 7.00 -9.49 6.56
CA HIS A 290 6.94 -10.58 7.51
C HIS A 290 6.99 -10.06 8.96
N THR A 291 7.95 -9.20 9.29
CA THR A 291 8.06 -8.65 10.65
C THR A 291 6.86 -7.75 11.00
N ILE A 292 6.47 -6.83 10.13
CA ILE A 292 5.41 -5.85 10.44
C ILE A 292 4.02 -6.51 10.44
N HIS A 293 3.73 -7.43 9.52
CA HIS A 293 2.46 -8.16 9.49
C HIS A 293 2.27 -9.07 10.71
N LEU A 294 3.34 -9.70 11.21
CA LEU A 294 3.24 -10.58 12.37
C LEU A 294 3.23 -9.81 13.70
N TYR A 295 4.01 -8.73 13.80
CA TYR A 295 4.27 -8.08 15.08
C TYR A 295 3.81 -6.62 15.19
N GLY A 296 3.41 -5.97 14.10
CA GLY A 296 2.88 -4.61 14.11
C GLY A 296 1.37 -4.55 13.89
N VAL A 297 0.89 -5.16 12.80
CA VAL A 297 -0.51 -5.06 12.37
C VAL A 297 -1.51 -5.64 13.38
N PRO A 298 -1.27 -6.83 14.00
CA PRO A 298 -2.19 -7.36 15.01
C PRO A 298 -2.23 -6.43 16.23
N GLY A 299 -3.42 -5.91 16.54
CA GLY A 299 -3.63 -4.95 17.64
C GLY A 299 -3.52 -3.47 17.24
N ALA A 300 -3.24 -3.16 15.97
CA ALA A 300 -3.23 -1.81 15.43
C ALA A 300 -4.67 -1.27 15.23
N VAL A 301 -5.45 -1.97 14.41
CA VAL A 301 -6.88 -1.68 14.18
C VAL A 301 -7.74 -2.47 15.18
N ASN A 302 -8.88 -1.92 15.62
CA ASN A 302 -9.79 -2.65 16.50
C ASN A 302 -10.20 -4.01 15.90
N GLY A 303 -10.13 -5.08 16.70
CA GLY A 303 -10.42 -6.45 16.26
C GLY A 303 -9.29 -7.18 15.52
N SER A 304 -8.27 -6.47 15.01
CA SER A 304 -7.16 -7.08 14.25
C SER A 304 -6.41 -8.16 15.01
N ARG A 305 -6.22 -8.03 16.33
CA ARG A 305 -5.57 -9.06 17.18
C ARG A 305 -6.30 -10.41 17.16
N ASN A 306 -7.63 -10.39 17.06
CA ASN A 306 -8.41 -11.63 16.99
C ASN A 306 -8.48 -12.17 15.56
N ALA A 307 -8.46 -11.28 14.56
CA ALA A 307 -8.55 -11.64 13.15
C ALA A 307 -7.22 -12.21 12.62
N LEU A 308 -6.08 -11.67 13.04
CA LEU A 308 -4.74 -11.98 12.52
C LEU A 308 -3.95 -12.90 13.45
N LYS A 309 -4.59 -13.98 13.92
CA LYS A 309 -3.92 -14.96 14.77
C LYS A 309 -3.05 -15.89 13.93
N TRP A 310 -1.78 -15.58 13.76
CA TRP A 310 -0.83 -16.36 12.96
C TRP A 310 -0.04 -17.40 13.76
N ASP A 311 0.11 -17.21 15.08
CA ASP A 311 0.94 -18.08 15.92
C ASP A 311 0.09 -19.19 16.53
N SER A 312 0.12 -20.35 15.87
CA SER A 312 -0.66 -21.52 16.27
C SER A 312 -0.29 -22.08 17.65
N GLU A 313 0.92 -21.80 18.15
CA GLU A 313 1.40 -22.28 19.44
C GLU A 313 0.87 -21.43 20.60
N THR A 314 0.83 -20.11 20.41
CA THR A 314 0.51 -19.17 21.49
C THR A 314 -0.89 -18.56 21.39
N GLN A 315 -1.54 -18.61 20.22
CA GLN A 315 -2.80 -17.93 19.96
C GLN A 315 -3.95 -18.94 19.78
N SER A 316 -4.57 -19.32 20.90
CA SER A 316 -5.71 -20.25 20.91
C SER A 316 -6.84 -19.83 19.95
N GLY A 317 -7.47 -20.80 19.29
CA GLY A 317 -8.56 -20.55 18.34
C GLY A 317 -8.10 -19.84 17.06
N TRP A 318 -6.88 -20.13 16.60
CA TRP A 318 -6.36 -19.62 15.33
C TRP A 318 -7.13 -20.21 14.14
N GLN A 319 -7.63 -21.45 14.23
CA GLN A 319 -8.43 -22.13 13.19
C GLN A 319 -9.79 -21.47 12.91
N THR A 320 -10.18 -20.48 13.70
CA THR A 320 -11.42 -19.72 13.50
C THR A 320 -11.16 -18.22 13.36
N SER A 321 -9.90 -17.85 13.14
CA SER A 321 -9.49 -16.46 12.89
C SER A 321 -9.83 -16.03 11.45
N GLY A 322 -9.90 -14.72 11.23
CA GLY A 322 -10.10 -14.16 9.90
C GLY A 322 -8.96 -14.55 8.94
N LEU A 323 -7.72 -14.56 9.43
CA LEU A 323 -6.54 -14.97 8.69
C LEU A 323 -6.62 -16.44 8.26
N TYR A 324 -7.00 -17.34 9.16
CA TYR A 324 -7.17 -18.75 8.80
C TYR A 324 -8.21 -18.93 7.69
N TYR A 325 -9.40 -18.31 7.82
CA TYR A 325 -10.43 -18.44 6.78
C TYR A 325 -10.01 -17.81 5.45
N ALA A 326 -9.30 -16.67 5.48
CA ALA A 326 -8.79 -16.02 4.28
C ALA A 326 -7.74 -16.89 3.55
N MET A 327 -6.80 -17.48 4.28
CA MET A 327 -5.82 -18.42 3.72
C MET A 327 -6.47 -19.69 3.21
N LYS A 328 -7.40 -20.26 3.98
CA LYS A 328 -8.10 -21.48 3.57
C LYS A 328 -8.86 -21.27 2.26
N GLU A 329 -9.54 -20.14 2.11
CA GLU A 329 -10.19 -19.78 0.85
C GLU A 329 -9.18 -19.65 -0.30
N ALA A 330 -8.03 -19.01 -0.07
CA ALA A 330 -6.99 -18.87 -1.08
C ALA A 330 -6.44 -20.23 -1.55
N VAL A 331 -6.22 -21.15 -0.61
CA VAL A 331 -5.75 -22.52 -0.91
C VAL A 331 -6.82 -23.32 -1.65
N ASP A 332 -8.06 -23.31 -1.14
CA ASP A 332 -9.18 -24.04 -1.74
C ASP A 332 -9.50 -23.54 -3.17
N ASN A 333 -9.30 -22.25 -3.45
CA ASN A 333 -9.48 -21.65 -4.77
C ASN A 333 -8.24 -21.74 -5.68
N GLY A 334 -7.13 -22.33 -5.21
CA GLY A 334 -5.89 -22.42 -5.98
C GLY A 334 -5.20 -21.08 -6.25
N VAL A 335 -5.44 -20.09 -5.39
CA VAL A 335 -4.74 -18.80 -5.37
C VAL A 335 -3.37 -18.95 -4.70
N PHE A 336 -3.31 -19.68 -3.58
CA PHE A 336 -2.07 -19.92 -2.83
C PHE A 336 -1.75 -21.41 -2.74
N SER A 337 -0.60 -21.83 -3.25
CA SER A 337 -0.17 -23.22 -3.26
C SER A 337 0.68 -23.55 -2.03
N LEU A 338 0.31 -24.61 -1.31
CA LEU A 338 1.05 -25.11 -0.15
C LEU A 338 2.12 -26.16 -0.50
N ARG A 339 2.33 -26.44 -1.79
CA ARG A 339 3.15 -27.57 -2.25
C ARG A 339 4.56 -27.57 -1.66
N ASP A 340 5.14 -26.37 -1.55
CA ASP A 340 6.54 -26.20 -1.16
C ASP A 340 6.66 -25.82 0.34
N TYR A 341 5.54 -25.91 1.09
CA TYR A 341 5.43 -25.53 2.50
C TYR A 341 5.15 -26.72 3.41
N MET A 342 6.18 -27.16 4.15
CA MET A 342 6.07 -28.18 5.21
C MET A 342 5.33 -29.44 4.74
N ASP A 343 4.23 -29.82 5.39
CA ASP A 343 3.42 -30.99 5.03
C ASP A 343 2.27 -30.66 4.05
N GLY A 344 2.19 -29.43 3.58
CA GLY A 344 1.16 -28.96 2.65
C GLY A 344 -0.25 -28.90 3.25
N ASN A 345 -0.39 -29.00 4.58
CA ASN A 345 -1.68 -29.00 5.27
C ASN A 345 -1.86 -27.73 6.12
N ILE A 346 -2.78 -26.85 5.70
CA ILE A 346 -3.11 -25.62 6.45
C ILE A 346 -3.62 -25.88 7.87
N ASP A 347 -4.16 -27.06 8.17
CA ASP A 347 -4.64 -27.42 9.50
C ASP A 347 -3.51 -27.88 10.44
N SER A 348 -2.30 -28.12 9.92
CA SER A 348 -1.13 -28.45 10.71
C SER A 348 -0.58 -27.19 11.39
N PRO A 349 -0.40 -27.18 12.73
CA PRO A 349 0.04 -25.97 13.46
C PRO A 349 1.32 -25.34 12.91
N GLU A 350 2.35 -26.14 12.62
CA GLU A 350 3.64 -25.66 12.11
C GLU A 350 3.52 -25.08 10.70
N THR A 351 2.78 -25.77 9.82
CA THR A 351 2.50 -25.31 8.46
C THR A 351 1.74 -24.00 8.49
N TYR A 352 0.65 -23.91 9.27
CA TYR A 352 -0.12 -22.68 9.45
C TYR A 352 0.73 -21.48 9.90
N ARG A 353 1.55 -21.71 10.93
CA ARG A 353 2.43 -20.67 11.50
C ARG A 353 3.41 -20.15 10.46
N LEU A 354 4.02 -21.05 9.68
CA LEU A 354 4.95 -20.67 8.61
C LEU A 354 4.25 -19.91 7.48
N ILE A 355 3.17 -20.45 6.93
CA ILE A 355 2.53 -19.88 5.73
C ILE A 355 1.78 -18.58 6.01
N SER A 356 1.47 -18.29 7.28
CA SER A 356 0.75 -17.06 7.66
C SER A 356 1.50 -15.79 7.24
N LYS A 357 2.82 -15.74 7.42
CA LYS A 357 3.63 -14.58 6.97
C LYS A 357 3.70 -14.48 5.45
N GLU A 358 3.88 -15.61 4.78
CA GLU A 358 3.99 -15.69 3.32
C GLU A 358 2.69 -15.25 2.67
N TYR A 359 1.55 -15.77 3.14
CA TYR A 359 0.24 -15.35 2.67
C TYR A 359 -0.01 -13.86 2.87
N LEU A 360 0.32 -13.29 4.03
CA LEU A 360 0.09 -11.87 4.30
C LEU A 360 0.96 -10.98 3.39
N TYR A 361 2.21 -11.37 3.15
CA TYR A 361 3.09 -10.73 2.17
C TYR A 361 2.50 -10.81 0.74
N LEU A 362 2.16 -12.01 0.27
CA LEU A 362 1.65 -12.24 -1.08
C LEU A 362 0.30 -11.54 -1.32
N LEU A 363 -0.59 -11.57 -0.33
CA LEU A 363 -1.85 -10.83 -0.33
C LEU A 363 -1.57 -9.33 -0.46
N ASN A 364 -0.66 -8.77 0.33
CA ASN A 364 -0.30 -7.36 0.27
C ASN A 364 0.30 -7.01 -1.10
N PHE A 365 1.19 -7.85 -1.65
CA PHE A 365 1.76 -7.68 -2.99
C PHE A 365 0.70 -7.72 -4.10
N GLY A 366 -0.29 -8.61 -4.00
CA GLY A 366 -1.43 -8.66 -4.93
C GLY A 366 -2.30 -7.41 -4.83
N MET A 367 -2.53 -6.90 -3.62
CA MET A 367 -3.31 -5.69 -3.36
C MET A 367 -2.56 -4.40 -3.77
N TRP A 368 -1.23 -4.43 -3.77
CA TRP A 368 -0.40 -3.32 -4.24
C TRP A 368 0.08 -3.47 -5.69
N GLU A 369 -0.25 -4.58 -6.36
CA GLU A 369 0.21 -4.93 -7.70
C GLU A 369 1.73 -5.03 -7.83
N TYR A 370 2.44 -5.12 -6.71
CA TYR A 370 3.90 -5.19 -6.64
C TYR A 370 4.46 -6.48 -7.24
N GLY A 371 3.69 -7.57 -7.20
CA GLY A 371 4.10 -8.81 -7.85
C GLY A 371 4.35 -8.66 -9.35
N GLN A 372 3.67 -7.72 -10.02
CA GLN A 372 3.89 -7.44 -11.45
C GLN A 372 5.19 -6.68 -11.71
N GLU A 373 5.74 -6.03 -10.68
CA GLU A 373 6.89 -5.13 -10.77
C GLU A 373 8.18 -5.77 -10.26
N PHE A 374 8.09 -6.62 -9.23
CA PHE A 374 9.24 -7.09 -8.47
C PHE A 374 9.43 -8.61 -8.49
N TRP A 375 8.40 -9.41 -8.78
CA TRP A 375 8.63 -10.84 -9.03
C TRP A 375 9.30 -11.06 -10.38
N GLU A 376 10.11 -12.11 -10.46
CA GLU A 376 10.76 -12.47 -11.72
C GLU A 376 9.69 -12.74 -12.79
N ASN A 377 9.82 -12.07 -13.94
CA ASN A 377 8.83 -12.11 -15.03
C ASN A 377 7.40 -11.69 -14.62
N GLY A 378 7.24 -11.00 -13.49
CA GLY A 378 5.97 -10.50 -12.98
C GLY A 378 5.03 -11.58 -12.44
N THR A 379 5.54 -12.77 -12.11
CA THR A 379 4.75 -13.92 -11.63
C THR A 379 5.45 -14.68 -10.51
N LEU A 380 4.66 -15.25 -9.62
CA LEU A 380 5.10 -16.24 -8.62
C LEU A 380 4.34 -17.56 -8.80
N ALA A 381 3.73 -17.79 -9.96
CA ALA A 381 3.00 -19.02 -10.20
C ALA A 381 3.98 -20.23 -10.20
N PRO A 382 3.60 -21.39 -9.63
CA PRO A 382 2.28 -21.72 -9.11
C PRO A 382 2.06 -21.35 -7.63
N GLU A 383 3.03 -20.74 -6.95
CA GLU A 383 2.92 -20.40 -5.53
C GLU A 383 1.80 -19.39 -5.28
N TRP A 384 1.83 -18.25 -5.97
CA TRP A 384 0.73 -17.29 -6.02
C TRP A 384 0.19 -17.18 -7.43
N ASN A 385 -1.11 -17.42 -7.59
CA ASN A 385 -1.74 -17.48 -8.90
C ASN A 385 -1.83 -16.08 -9.55
N ASP A 386 -1.57 -16.04 -10.87
CA ASP A 386 -1.62 -14.82 -11.65
C ASP A 386 -3.01 -14.15 -11.67
N ASN A 387 -4.07 -14.90 -11.39
CA ASN A 387 -5.43 -14.36 -11.28
C ASN A 387 -5.65 -13.48 -10.03
N ALA A 388 -4.69 -13.42 -9.09
CA ALA A 388 -4.78 -12.67 -7.84
C ALA A 388 -3.63 -11.66 -7.64
N ARG A 389 -3.03 -11.17 -8.73
CA ARG A 389 -1.96 -10.13 -8.71
C ARG A 389 -2.48 -8.69 -8.76
N THR A 390 -3.79 -8.50 -8.65
CA THR A 390 -4.45 -7.19 -8.63
C THR A 390 -5.53 -7.15 -7.54
N PRO A 391 -5.90 -5.96 -7.02
CA PRO A 391 -7.02 -5.85 -6.08
C PRO A 391 -8.30 -6.51 -6.58
N SER A 392 -8.65 -6.35 -7.86
CA SER A 392 -9.82 -7.00 -8.46
C SER A 392 -9.66 -8.52 -8.53
N GLY A 393 -8.46 -9.00 -8.83
CA GLY A 393 -8.15 -10.42 -8.88
C GLY A 393 -8.25 -11.08 -7.50
N VAL A 394 -7.69 -10.43 -6.47
CA VAL A 394 -7.83 -10.85 -5.07
C VAL A 394 -9.30 -10.79 -4.65
N GLN A 395 -10.03 -9.73 -4.97
CA GLN A 395 -11.46 -9.62 -4.62
C GLN A 395 -12.30 -10.76 -5.23
N GLN A 396 -11.98 -11.15 -6.46
CA GLN A 396 -12.71 -12.21 -7.16
C GLN A 396 -12.35 -13.62 -6.65
N ASN A 397 -11.07 -13.89 -6.41
CA ASN A 397 -10.57 -15.25 -6.16
C ASN A 397 -10.22 -15.52 -4.69
N ASN A 398 -10.07 -14.49 -3.87
CA ASN A 398 -9.88 -14.58 -2.42
C ASN A 398 -10.57 -13.40 -1.70
N PRO A 399 -11.91 -13.28 -1.78
CA PRO A 399 -12.67 -12.18 -1.19
C PRO A 399 -12.47 -12.01 0.32
N LEU A 400 -12.22 -13.09 1.07
CA LEU A 400 -11.89 -12.99 2.50
C LEU A 400 -10.51 -12.35 2.71
N GLY A 401 -9.52 -12.67 1.88
CA GLY A 401 -8.22 -11.99 1.85
C GLY A 401 -8.35 -10.52 1.51
N TYR A 402 -9.14 -10.19 0.48
CA TYR A 402 -9.44 -8.81 0.12
C TYR A 402 -10.05 -8.03 1.30
N ALA A 403 -11.01 -8.61 2.00
CA ALA A 403 -11.62 -8.00 3.18
C ALA A 403 -10.62 -7.87 4.34
N LEU A 404 -9.80 -8.89 4.59
CA LEU A 404 -8.76 -8.89 5.62
C LEU A 404 -7.77 -7.73 5.41
N PHE A 405 -7.27 -7.57 4.18
CA PHE A 405 -6.36 -6.50 3.80
C PHE A 405 -6.99 -5.11 4.04
N ASN A 406 -8.18 -4.88 3.49
CA ASN A 406 -8.83 -3.56 3.59
C ASN A 406 -9.20 -3.19 5.03
N ASN A 407 -9.53 -4.18 5.86
CA ASN A 407 -9.91 -3.93 7.25
C ASN A 407 -8.72 -3.68 8.16
N TYR A 408 -7.59 -4.38 7.96
CA TYR A 408 -6.54 -4.44 8.97
C TYR A 408 -5.15 -4.02 8.50
N ILE A 409 -4.83 -4.17 7.21
CA ILE A 409 -3.49 -3.86 6.68
C ILE A 409 -3.48 -2.47 6.04
N LYS A 410 -4.42 -2.23 5.12
CA LYS A 410 -4.57 -0.94 4.41
C LYS A 410 -4.59 0.29 5.32
N PRO A 411 -5.29 0.29 6.48
CA PRO A 411 -5.35 1.50 7.30
C PRO A 411 -4.03 1.86 8.00
N VAL A 412 -3.03 0.96 8.01
CA VAL A 412 -1.81 1.12 8.81
C VAL A 412 -0.51 0.99 8.02
N LEU A 413 -0.54 0.42 6.82
CA LEU A 413 0.60 0.37 5.91
C LEU A 413 0.36 1.26 4.69
N SER A 414 1.27 2.21 4.52
CA SER A 414 1.29 3.12 3.38
C SER A 414 1.95 2.41 2.21
N LYS A 415 1.51 2.67 0.97
CA LYS A 415 2.07 2.02 -0.22
C LYS A 415 3.20 2.88 -0.79
N PRO A 416 4.49 2.49 -0.67
CA PRO A 416 5.57 3.26 -1.27
C PRO A 416 5.39 3.43 -2.78
N SER A 417 5.84 4.56 -3.35
CA SER A 417 5.85 4.68 -4.80
C SER A 417 6.95 3.81 -5.40
N LEU A 418 6.71 3.24 -6.59
CA LEU A 418 7.75 2.50 -7.32
C LEU A 418 8.98 3.38 -7.61
N THR A 419 8.75 4.68 -7.81
CA THR A 419 9.81 5.65 -8.05
C THR A 419 10.70 5.84 -6.81
N ASP A 420 10.12 5.94 -5.62
CA ASP A 420 10.90 6.08 -4.38
C ASP A 420 11.72 4.82 -4.12
N LEU A 421 11.11 3.64 -4.24
CA LEU A 421 11.79 2.36 -4.07
C LEU A 421 12.96 2.20 -5.06
N ARG A 422 12.72 2.44 -6.36
CA ARG A 422 13.77 2.33 -7.40
C ARG A 422 14.84 3.43 -7.32
N THR A 423 14.55 4.54 -6.65
CA THR A 423 15.56 5.57 -6.37
C THR A 423 16.52 5.11 -5.26
N ILE A 424 15.99 4.45 -4.24
CA ILE A 424 16.75 3.91 -3.10
C ILE A 424 17.59 2.68 -3.53
N PHE A 425 16.97 1.77 -4.29
CA PHE A 425 17.56 0.50 -4.72
C PHE A 425 17.78 0.51 -6.24
N GLN A 426 18.83 1.21 -6.68
CA GLN A 426 19.30 1.12 -8.07
C GLN A 426 20.24 -0.09 -8.23
N ASP A 427 20.35 -0.57 -9.46
CA ASP A 427 21.28 -1.64 -9.82
C ASP A 427 22.71 -1.36 -9.32
N ASN A 428 23.40 -2.44 -8.96
CA ASN A 428 24.76 -2.45 -8.39
C ASN A 428 24.87 -1.61 -7.11
N ASP A 429 23.83 -1.64 -6.27
CA ASP A 429 23.74 -0.88 -5.03
C ASP A 429 23.82 0.66 -5.20
N GLY A 430 23.70 1.18 -6.43
CA GLY A 430 24.06 2.56 -6.77
C GLY A 430 23.14 3.66 -6.19
N GLY A 431 21.95 3.29 -5.71
CA GLY A 431 20.99 4.21 -5.12
C GLY A 431 21.41 4.66 -3.72
N THR A 432 20.90 5.82 -3.29
CA THR A 432 21.08 6.33 -1.93
C THR A 432 19.75 6.32 -1.19
N SER A 433 19.77 5.99 0.10
CA SER A 433 18.63 5.94 1.00
C SER A 433 17.88 7.27 1.08
N GLY A 434 18.57 8.41 1.07
CA GLY A 434 17.95 9.69 1.41
C GLY A 434 17.44 9.76 2.86
N TYR A 435 17.83 8.80 3.71
CA TYR A 435 17.39 8.73 5.09
C TYR A 435 17.98 9.88 5.91
N VAL A 436 17.10 10.60 6.60
CA VAL A 436 17.45 11.67 7.54
C VAL A 436 16.85 11.30 8.89
N SER A 437 17.71 11.21 9.90
CA SER A 437 17.31 11.06 11.30
C SER A 437 16.83 12.39 11.86
N ASP A 438 15.95 12.34 12.87
CA ASP A 438 15.42 13.52 13.56
C ASP A 438 16.41 14.20 14.50
#